data_AF-A0A8T3Z2A3-F1
#
_entry.id   AF-A0A8T3Z2A3-F1
#
_cell.length_a   1.000
_cell.length_b   1.000
_cell.length_c   1.000
_cell.angle_alpha   90.00
_cell.angle_beta   90.00
_cell.angle_gamma   90.00
#
_symmetry.space_group_name_H-M   'P 1'
#
loop_
_entity.id
_entity.type
_entity.pdbx_description
1 polymer ?
#
loop_
_entity_poly.entity_id
_entity_poly.type
_entity_poly.pdbx_seq_one_letter_code
_entity_poly.pdbx_strand_id
1 'polypeptide(L)' 'ITTSFSGNVLTITPSSLLAAGTKYTICIHTGSVIDLADNPTALSSSRFTTIKA' A
#
# COMPACT_ATOMS: atom_id res chain seq x y z
N ILE A 1 4.05 -1.39 10.39
CA ILE A 1 4.12 -1.35 8.90
C ILE A 1 5.40 -0.66 8.52
N THR A 2 6.12 -1.13 7.51
CA THR A 2 7.26 -0.44 6.90
C THR A 2 7.00 -0.20 5.42
N THR A 3 7.67 0.80 4.84
CA THR A 3 7.57 1.15 3.43
C THR A 3 8.97 1.28 2.83
N SER A 4 9.09 0.93 1.54
CA SER A 4 10.33 1.13 0.78
C SER A 4 10.04 1.39 -0.69
N PHE A 5 10.95 2.12 -1.34
CA PHE A 5 10.92 2.35 -2.79
C PHE A 5 12.08 1.61 -3.47
N SER A 6 11.78 0.99 -4.61
CA SER A 6 12.78 0.43 -5.53
C SER A 6 12.37 0.77 -6.97
N GLY A 7 13.06 1.73 -7.58
CA GLY A 7 12.61 2.35 -8.83
C GLY A 7 11.18 2.88 -8.69
N ASN A 8 10.27 2.38 -9.52
CA ASN A 8 8.88 2.83 -9.56
C ASN A 8 7.95 1.96 -8.69
N VAL A 9 8.50 1.13 -7.80
CA VAL A 9 7.74 0.20 -6.96
C VAL A 9 7.78 0.65 -5.50
N LEU A 10 6.60 0.92 -4.93
CA LEU A 10 6.38 1.10 -3.49
C LEU A 10 6.00 -0.25 -2.87
N THR A 11 6.82 -0.75 -1.94
CA THR A 11 6.52 -1.95 -1.16
C THR A 11 5.99 -1.54 0.22
N ILE A 12 4.87 -2.13 0.65
CA ILE A 12 4.25 -1.90 1.96
C ILE A 12 4.21 -3.22 2.71
N THR A 13 4.90 -3.30 3.84
CA THR A 13 5.05 -4.54 4.62
C THR A 13 4.36 -4.40 5.97
N PRO A 14 3.33 -5.22 6.27
CA PRO A 14 2.78 -5.35 7.62
C PRO A 14 3.88 -5.75 8.62
N SER A 15 3.88 -5.18 9.83
CA SER A 15 4.86 -5.55 10.87
C SER A 15 4.58 -6.89 11.54
N SER A 16 3.43 -7.50 11.23
CA SER A 16 2.98 -8.77 11.77
C SER A 16 2.11 -9.48 10.73
N LEU A 17 1.95 -10.79 10.87
CA LEU A 17 1.07 -11.56 9.99
C LEU A 17 -0.36 -11.02 10.08
N LEU A 18 -0.97 -10.88 8.91
CA LEU A 18 -2.37 -10.49 8.80
C LEU A 18 -3.27 -11.68 9.15
N ALA A 19 -4.45 -11.42 9.71
CA ALA A 19 -5.40 -12.46 10.06
C ALA A 19 -5.87 -13.21 8.80
N ALA A 20 -6.02 -14.53 8.90
CA ALA A 20 -6.50 -15.37 7.81
C ALA A 20 -7.97 -15.05 7.44
N GLY A 21 -8.34 -15.25 6.17
CA GLY A 21 -9.69 -15.02 5.64
C GLY A 21 -10.19 -13.58 5.78
N THR A 22 -9.30 -12.61 6.01
CA THR A 22 -9.67 -11.23 6.36
C THR A 22 -9.45 -10.31 5.16
N LYS A 23 -10.44 -9.47 4.87
CA LYS A 23 -10.38 -8.48 3.80
C LYS A 23 -9.67 -7.22 4.29
N TYR A 24 -8.60 -6.84 3.61
CA TYR A 24 -7.84 -5.63 3.87
C TYR A 24 -7.99 -4.63 2.72
N THR A 25 -7.88 -3.35 3.06
CA THR A 25 -7.87 -2.23 2.10
C THR A 25 -6.60 -1.44 2.32
N ILE A 26 -5.87 -1.18 1.23
CA ILE A 26 -4.74 -0.25 1.19
C ILE A 26 -5.28 1.03 0.57
N CYS A 27 -5.17 2.15 1.30
CA CYS A 27 -5.51 3.48 0.81
C CYS A 27 -4.23 4.31 0.70
N ILE A 28 -3.94 4.79 -0.51
CA ILE A 28 -2.91 5.79 -0.77
C ILE A 28 -3.62 7.12 -0.95
N HIS A 29 -3.56 7.98 0.07
CA HIS A 29 -4.20 9.29 0.03
C HIS A 29 -3.50 10.22 -0.96
N THR A 30 -4.25 11.22 -1.46
CA THR A 30 -3.71 12.27 -2.31
C THR A 30 -2.43 12.86 -1.72
N GLY A 31 -1.37 12.97 -2.53
CA GLY A 31 -0.08 13.53 -2.11
C GLY A 31 0.78 12.64 -1.21
N SER A 32 0.38 11.38 -0.95
CA SER A 32 1.22 10.43 -0.17
C SER A 32 2.49 10.02 -0.90
N VAL A 33 2.51 10.14 -2.23
CA VAL A 33 3.65 9.93 -3.10
C VAL A 33 3.72 11.11 -4.06
N ILE A 34 4.91 11.66 -4.26
CA ILE A 34 5.18 12.76 -5.18
C ILE A 34 6.27 12.25 -6.13
N ASP A 35 6.09 12.47 -7.43
CA ASP A 35 7.11 12.10 -8.41
C ASP A 35 8.29 13.10 -8.41
N LEU A 36 9.29 12.86 -9.25
CA LEU A 36 10.49 13.72 -9.33
C LEU A 36 10.22 15.10 -9.96
N ALA A 37 9.02 15.33 -10.50
CA ALA A 37 8.57 16.59 -11.09
C ALA A 37 7.50 17.27 -10.23
N ASP A 38 7.42 16.93 -8.94
CA ASP A 38 6.49 17.47 -7.95
C ASP A 38 4.99 17.22 -8.26
N ASN A 39 4.66 16.19 -9.03
CA ASN A 39 3.27 15.80 -9.24
C ASN A 39 2.79 14.87 -8.09
N PRO A 40 1.77 15.28 -7.31
CA PRO A 40 1.23 14.43 -6.25
C PRO A 40 0.35 13.31 -6.81
N THR A 41 0.43 12.13 -6.21
CA THR A 41 -0.51 11.02 -6.50
C THR A 41 -1.95 11.42 -6.22
N ALA A 42 -2.88 10.94 -7.05
CA ALA A 42 -4.30 10.96 -6.73
C ALA A 42 -4.65 9.94 -5.62
N LEU A 43 -5.83 10.09 -5.01
CA LEU A 43 -6.39 9.09 -4.11
C LEU A 43 -6.54 7.75 -4.84
N SER A 44 -5.89 6.71 -4.33
CA SER A 44 -5.96 5.37 -4.87
C SER A 44 -6.23 4.37 -3.76
N SER A 45 -6.99 3.32 -4.09
CA SER A 45 -7.26 2.25 -3.15
C SER A 45 -7.20 0.89 -3.83
N SER A 46 -6.71 -0.10 -3.10
CA SER A 46 -6.70 -1.50 -3.54
C SER A 46 -7.13 -2.39 -2.38
N ARG A 47 -7.69 -3.56 -2.71
CA ARG A 47 -8.26 -4.48 -1.73
C ARG A 47 -7.79 -5.90 -2.03
N PHE A 48 -7.50 -6.64 -0.98
CA PHE A 48 -7.18 -8.07 -1.07
C PHE A 48 -7.74 -8.80 0.14
N THR A 49 -7.87 -10.12 0.02
CA THR A 49 -8.30 -10.99 1.12
C THR A 49 -7.22 -12.02 1.34
N THR A 50 -6.79 -12.19 2.59
CA THR A 50 -5.87 -13.27 2.94
C THR A 50 -6.55 -14.63 2.75
N ILE A 51 -5.79 -15.67 2.43
CA ILE A 51 -6.35 -17.03 2.34
C ILE A 51 -7.00 -17.42 3.68
N LYS A 52 -8.06 -18.22 3.62
CA LYS A 52 -8.59 -18.86 4.83
C LYS A 52 -7.54 -19.84 5.37
N ALA A 53 -7.56 -20.03 6.69
CA ALA A 53 -6.78 -21.07 7.35
C ALA A 53 -7.29 -22.47 6.97
#